data_AF-A0A2U3C6P8-F1
#
_entry.id   AF-A0A2U3C6P8-F1
#
_cell.length_a   1.000
_cell.length_b   1.000
_cell.length_c   1.000
_cell.angle_alpha   90.00
_cell.angle_beta   90.00
_cell.angle_gamma   90.00
#
_symmetry.space_group_name_H-M   'P 1'
#
loop_
_entity.id
_entity.type
_entity.pdbx_description
1 polymer ?
#
loop_
_entity_poly.entity_id
_entity_poly.type
_entity_poly.pdbx_seq_one_letter_code
_entity_poly.pdbx_strand_id
1 'polypeptide(L)'
;MVCASLLTLAVAVPGASASERTSPGQGGASGGTTPLSAVGTLAARPGGHVSSVVRSAAAGACTRPEQTVITRTSACHIHTEEVRIADGKLSGVLTVTTGHDMALDYKSTQWKDNVSIRFDSYVGDAPIAELAVGLEVTCGSATCKAIPGPSLEEIPVEPGEGATGAVMFSDAVTTIDSFKPSFTFVSVAGLPGRTGVTTFPTIRCDNELAKRVGAGCVFPGTTPVLTQMAQLPGIAVNIRRAQQGGAPGNPHTAKPVPLHFHYSATKQKNNRDAVCPGGV
;
A
#
# COMPACT_ATOMS: atom_id res chain seq x y z
N MET A 1 -19.71 -34.68 26.81
CA MET A 1 -18.63 -34.42 25.83
C MET A 1 -19.27 -34.60 24.46
N VAL A 2 -19.61 -33.51 23.76
CA VAL A 2 -20.30 -33.56 22.46
C VAL A 2 -19.56 -32.62 21.53
N CYS A 3 -18.75 -33.19 20.63
CA CYS A 3 -18.17 -32.48 19.50
C CYS A 3 -19.00 -32.84 18.27
N ALA A 4 -19.68 -31.86 17.70
CA ALA A 4 -20.55 -32.05 16.54
C ALA A 4 -19.72 -32.45 15.32
N SER A 5 -20.05 -33.61 14.73
CA SER A 5 -19.46 -34.12 13.50
C SER A 5 -20.04 -33.39 12.29
N LEU A 6 -19.19 -32.70 11.51
CA LEU A 6 -19.55 -32.21 10.18
C LEU A 6 -19.08 -33.23 9.13
N LEU A 7 -20.05 -33.69 8.35
CA LEU A 7 -19.96 -34.64 7.25
C LEU A 7 -19.27 -33.98 6.03
N THR A 8 -18.17 -34.55 5.53
CA THR A 8 -17.51 -34.08 4.31
C THR A 8 -18.05 -34.85 3.11
N LEU A 9 -18.80 -34.18 2.23
CA LEU A 9 -19.19 -34.71 0.93
C LEU A 9 -18.05 -34.44 -0.08
N ALA A 10 -17.46 -35.49 -0.62
CA ALA A 10 -16.53 -35.41 -1.75
C ALA A 10 -17.32 -35.47 -3.06
N VAL A 11 -17.15 -34.47 -3.94
CA VAL A 11 -17.60 -34.54 -5.33
C VAL A 11 -16.38 -34.39 -6.23
N ALA A 12 -16.22 -35.39 -7.09
CA ALA A 12 -15.13 -35.52 -8.06
C ALA A 12 -15.31 -34.55 -9.25
N VAL A 13 -14.18 -34.07 -9.76
CA VAL A 13 -14.04 -33.33 -11.02
C VAL A 13 -13.69 -34.29 -12.15
N PRO A 14 -14.26 -34.13 -13.35
CA PRO A 14 -13.58 -34.48 -14.59
C PRO A 14 -13.23 -33.21 -15.39
N GLY A 15 -12.03 -33.22 -15.98
CA GLY A 15 -11.41 -32.10 -16.68
C GLY A 15 -11.67 -32.03 -18.18
N ALA A 16 -10.58 -31.70 -18.89
CA ALA A 16 -10.41 -31.43 -20.34
C ALA A 16 -10.68 -29.95 -20.72
N SER A 17 -10.01 -29.31 -21.68
CA SER A 17 -8.76 -29.52 -22.44
C SER A 17 -8.52 -28.22 -23.24
N ALA A 18 -7.30 -28.07 -23.76
CA ALA A 18 -6.77 -26.94 -24.53
C ALA A 18 -7.61 -26.46 -25.74
N SER A 19 -7.38 -25.22 -26.21
CA SER A 19 -6.72 -24.97 -27.51
C SER A 19 -6.68 -23.47 -27.87
N GLU A 20 -5.64 -23.14 -28.64
CA GLU A 20 -5.18 -21.84 -29.13
C GLU A 20 -6.19 -21.07 -29.99
N ARG A 21 -6.08 -19.73 -29.99
CA ARG A 21 -6.49 -18.91 -31.12
C ARG A 21 -5.42 -17.87 -31.44
N THR A 22 -4.91 -18.00 -32.65
CA THR A 22 -4.00 -17.11 -33.34
C THR A 22 -4.77 -16.01 -34.09
N SER A 23 -4.06 -14.91 -34.34
CA SER A 23 -4.07 -14.12 -35.59
C SER A 23 -4.93 -12.83 -35.68
N PRO A 24 -4.62 -11.92 -36.65
CA PRO A 24 -4.14 -10.56 -36.35
C PRO A 24 -5.01 -9.47 -37.03
N GLY A 25 -4.69 -8.19 -36.82
CA GLY A 25 -5.37 -7.11 -37.53
C GLY A 25 -4.60 -5.79 -37.53
N GLN A 26 -3.99 -5.49 -38.68
CA GLN A 26 -3.43 -4.20 -39.07
C GLN A 26 -4.52 -3.15 -39.40
N GLY A 27 -4.12 -1.88 -39.38
CA GLY A 27 -4.79 -0.74 -40.03
C GLY A 27 -4.79 0.47 -39.09
N GLY A 28 -4.21 1.63 -39.38
CA GLY A 28 -3.83 2.23 -40.65
C GLY A 28 -4.44 3.65 -40.71
N ALA A 29 -3.67 4.59 -41.24
CA ALA A 29 -4.01 5.98 -41.60
C ALA A 29 -4.09 7.01 -40.44
N SER A 30 -3.27 8.08 -40.38
CA SER A 30 -2.91 9.13 -41.37
C SER A 30 -3.80 10.37 -41.27
N GLY A 31 -3.18 11.51 -40.99
CA GLY A 31 -3.52 12.78 -41.65
C GLY A 31 -3.77 13.97 -40.71
N GLY A 32 -3.04 15.06 -40.92
CA GLY A 32 -3.59 16.40 -40.70
C GLY A 32 -2.74 17.41 -39.92
N THR A 33 -1.68 17.91 -40.55
CA THR A 33 -1.13 19.28 -40.43
C THR A 33 -2.27 20.32 -40.44
N THR A 34 -2.28 21.47 -39.75
CA THR A 34 -1.34 22.63 -39.78
C THR A 34 -1.86 23.70 -38.77
N PRO A 35 -1.06 24.73 -38.44
CA PRO A 35 -1.26 25.61 -37.28
C PRO A 35 -2.07 26.87 -37.61
N LEU A 36 -2.61 27.52 -36.57
CA LEU A 36 -3.06 28.91 -36.64
C LEU A 36 -2.49 29.68 -35.46
N SER A 37 -1.41 30.42 -35.77
CA SER A 37 -0.91 31.53 -34.96
C SER A 37 -1.96 32.63 -34.91
N ALA A 38 -2.36 33.02 -33.72
CA ALA A 38 -2.97 34.32 -33.46
C ALA A 38 -2.05 35.08 -32.49
N VAL A 39 -1.32 36.05 -33.04
CA VAL A 39 -0.59 37.07 -32.28
C VAL A 39 -1.64 38.04 -31.75
N GLY A 40 -2.01 37.88 -30.49
CA GLY A 40 -2.85 38.81 -29.75
C GLY A 40 -1.98 39.67 -28.85
N THR A 41 -1.72 40.91 -29.26
CA THR A 41 -1.09 41.94 -28.43
C THR A 41 -2.05 42.34 -27.32
N LEU A 42 -1.84 41.87 -26.09
CA LEU A 42 -2.59 42.31 -24.92
C LEU A 42 -1.79 43.35 -24.14
N ALA A 43 -2.38 44.53 -24.06
CA ALA A 43 -1.91 45.69 -23.32
C ALA A 43 -1.75 45.37 -21.83
N ALA A 44 -0.67 45.90 -21.25
CA ALA A 44 -0.43 45.92 -19.82
C ALA A 44 -1.58 46.66 -19.10
N ARG A 45 -2.26 45.96 -18.19
CA ARG A 45 -3.25 46.54 -17.27
C ARG A 45 -2.77 46.30 -15.83
N PRO A 46 -2.66 47.34 -15.00
CA PRO A 46 -2.16 47.22 -13.63
C PRO A 46 -3.28 46.80 -12.66
N GLY A 47 -2.92 45.98 -11.67
CA GLY A 47 -3.67 45.84 -10.41
C GLY A 47 -4.92 44.97 -10.47
N GLY A 48 -4.76 43.66 -10.58
CA GLY A 48 -5.79 42.68 -10.25
C GLY A 48 -5.40 41.95 -8.96
N HIS A 49 -6.13 42.20 -7.87
CA HIS A 49 -6.05 41.40 -6.66
C HIS A 49 -6.29 39.93 -7.04
N VAL A 50 -5.28 39.09 -6.83
CA VAL A 50 -5.42 37.64 -6.94
C VAL A 50 -6.36 37.22 -5.81
N SER A 51 -7.61 36.92 -6.15
CA SER A 51 -8.49 36.17 -5.26
C SER A 51 -7.82 34.84 -4.97
N SER A 52 -7.21 34.70 -3.80
CA SER A 52 -6.78 33.40 -3.30
C SER A 52 -8.03 32.56 -3.16
N VAL A 53 -8.23 31.62 -4.08
CA VAL A 53 -9.16 30.53 -3.86
C VAL A 53 -8.56 29.74 -2.70
N VAL A 54 -9.08 29.97 -1.49
CA VAL A 54 -8.75 29.14 -0.34
C VAL A 54 -9.28 27.75 -0.64
N ARG A 55 -8.46 26.92 -1.29
CA ARG A 55 -8.68 25.48 -1.36
C ARG A 55 -8.52 24.99 0.08
N SER A 56 -9.62 24.53 0.65
CA SER A 56 -9.63 23.95 1.99
C SER A 56 -8.53 22.88 2.09
N ALA A 57 -7.70 22.99 3.14
CA ALA A 57 -6.70 21.99 3.48
C ALA A 57 -7.34 20.61 3.45
N ALA A 58 -6.89 19.76 2.52
CA ALA A 58 -7.41 18.42 2.36
C ALA A 58 -7.09 17.64 3.64
N ALA A 59 -8.13 17.26 4.39
CA ALA A 59 -8.02 16.34 5.51
C ALA A 59 -7.66 14.95 4.95
N GLY A 60 -6.36 14.68 4.82
CA GLY A 60 -5.83 13.45 4.28
C GLY A 60 -5.72 12.34 5.33
N ALA A 61 -6.16 11.14 4.94
CA ALA A 61 -5.57 9.84 5.26
C ALA A 61 -5.47 9.45 6.76
N CYS A 62 -4.70 10.17 7.55
CA CYS A 62 -4.45 9.87 8.95
C CYS A 62 -5.33 10.73 9.85
N THR A 63 -6.29 10.12 10.56
CA THR A 63 -7.16 10.85 11.52
C THR A 63 -6.40 11.48 12.70
N ARG A 64 -5.12 11.14 12.88
CA ARG A 64 -4.22 11.77 13.85
C ARG A 64 -2.91 12.17 13.15
N PRO A 65 -2.64 13.47 12.95
CA PRO A 65 -1.51 13.96 12.17
C PRO A 65 -0.12 13.70 12.79
N GLU A 66 -0.04 13.05 13.96
CA GLU A 66 1.23 12.83 14.68
C GLU A 66 1.51 11.37 15.03
N GLN A 67 0.64 10.44 14.61
CA GLN A 67 0.78 9.04 15.05
C GLN A 67 0.88 8.09 13.87
N THR A 68 2.08 7.52 13.68
CA THR A 68 2.22 6.31 12.86
C THR A 68 1.55 5.15 13.61
N VAL A 69 0.48 4.60 13.02
CA VAL A 69 -0.24 3.45 13.56
C VAL A 69 -0.26 2.36 12.50
N ILE A 70 0.34 1.21 12.81
CA ILE A 70 0.37 0.06 11.91
C ILE A 70 -0.27 -1.13 12.62
N THR A 71 -1.33 -1.65 12.00
CA THR A 71 -1.99 -2.91 12.34
C THR A 71 -1.73 -3.93 11.23
N ARG A 72 -2.34 -5.11 11.30
CA ARG A 72 -2.14 -6.14 10.28
C ARG A 72 -2.65 -5.77 8.90
N THR A 73 -3.67 -4.93 8.84
CA THR A 73 -4.38 -4.59 7.60
C THR A 73 -4.61 -3.10 7.42
N SER A 74 -4.07 -2.25 8.31
CA SER A 74 -4.16 -0.80 8.18
C SER A 74 -2.85 -0.18 8.63
N ALA A 75 -2.37 0.80 7.88
CA ALA A 75 -1.21 1.60 8.22
C ALA A 75 -1.52 3.07 7.95
N CYS A 76 -1.43 3.88 9.00
CA CYS A 76 -1.29 5.32 8.90
C CYS A 76 0.19 5.65 9.15
N HIS A 77 0.84 6.29 8.20
CA HIS A 77 2.25 6.70 8.30
C HIS A 77 2.38 8.15 7.88
N ILE A 78 3.11 8.93 8.67
CA ILE A 78 3.41 10.32 8.39
C ILE A 78 4.91 10.48 8.42
N HIS A 79 5.46 11.06 7.36
CA HIS A 79 6.88 11.25 7.19
C HIS A 79 7.14 12.70 6.78
N THR A 80 8.09 13.35 7.44
CA THR A 80 8.56 14.68 7.07
C THR A 80 10.00 14.55 6.60
N GLU A 81 10.29 15.06 5.41
CA GLU A 81 11.62 15.02 4.82
C GLU A 81 12.04 16.36 4.22
N GLU A 82 13.35 16.55 4.12
CA GLU A 82 13.95 17.70 3.46
C GLU A 82 14.33 17.34 2.03
N VAL A 83 13.73 18.06 1.09
CA VAL A 83 13.94 17.92 -0.33
C VAL A 83 14.86 19.06 -0.80
N ARG A 84 16.02 18.70 -1.35
CA ARG A 84 16.95 19.70 -1.91
C ARG A 84 16.56 20.04 -3.35
N ILE A 85 16.41 21.33 -3.60
CA ILE A 85 16.14 21.90 -4.92
C ILE A 85 17.42 22.58 -5.39
N ALA A 86 17.80 22.33 -6.65
CA ALA A 86 18.96 22.95 -7.27
C ALA A 86 18.58 23.47 -8.67
N ASP A 87 18.98 24.71 -8.95
CA ASP A 87 18.88 25.32 -10.27
C ASP A 87 20.22 26.02 -10.61
N GLY A 88 21.05 25.35 -11.40
CA GLY A 88 22.41 25.78 -11.67
C GLY A 88 23.24 25.94 -10.39
N LYS A 89 23.47 27.19 -9.96
CA LYS A 89 24.20 27.53 -8.71
C LYS A 89 23.29 27.89 -7.54
N LEU A 90 22.00 28.10 -7.81
CA LEU A 90 21.02 28.40 -6.78
C LEU A 90 20.60 27.09 -6.11
N SER A 91 20.36 27.14 -4.81
CA SER A 91 19.92 25.99 -4.04
C SER A 91 18.89 26.40 -3.01
N GLY A 92 18.06 25.44 -2.63
CA GLY A 92 17.15 25.57 -1.51
C GLY A 92 16.76 24.23 -0.93
N VAL A 93 16.12 24.29 0.22
CA VAL A 93 15.60 23.15 0.96
C VAL A 93 14.11 23.35 1.16
N LEU A 94 13.34 22.40 0.66
CA LEU A 94 11.91 22.31 0.81
C LEU A 94 11.60 21.25 1.86
N THR A 95 10.87 21.61 2.90
CA THR A 95 10.37 20.64 3.89
C THR A 95 9.03 20.11 3.40
N VAL A 96 8.90 18.80 3.27
CA VAL A 96 7.71 18.13 2.75
C VAL A 96 7.21 17.15 3.79
N THR A 97 5.92 17.20 4.11
CA THR A 97 5.24 16.17 4.89
C THR A 97 4.37 15.31 3.98
N THR A 98 4.62 14.01 3.98
CA THR A 98 3.82 12.98 3.33
C THR A 98 3.03 12.20 4.36
N GLY A 99 1.75 12.01 4.11
CA GLY A 99 0.83 11.18 4.88
C GLY A 99 0.29 10.08 4.00
N HIS A 100 0.23 8.87 4.56
CA HIS A 100 -0.21 7.66 3.88
C HIS A 100 -1.22 6.95 4.77
N ASP A 101 -2.37 6.59 4.20
CA ASP A 101 -3.40 5.76 4.82
C ASP A 101 -3.72 4.60 3.90
N MET A 102 -3.14 3.47 4.28
CA MET A 102 -3.19 2.24 3.51
C MET A 102 -4.05 1.22 4.25
N ALA A 103 -5.09 0.74 3.57
CA ALA A 103 -5.92 -0.36 4.04
C ALA A 103 -5.67 -1.59 3.16
N LEU A 104 -5.03 -2.61 3.72
CA LEU A 104 -4.88 -3.91 3.11
C LEU A 104 -6.08 -4.80 3.45
N ASP A 105 -6.26 -5.87 2.69
CA ASP A 105 -7.23 -6.91 3.01
C ASP A 105 -6.55 -8.28 2.90
N TYR A 106 -6.69 -9.09 3.93
CA TYR A 106 -6.17 -10.45 3.95
C TYR A 106 -6.91 -11.41 3.00
N LYS A 107 -7.91 -10.90 2.26
CA LYS A 107 -8.67 -11.58 1.20
C LYS A 107 -8.59 -10.89 -0.17
N SER A 108 -7.79 -9.83 -0.31
CA SER A 108 -7.60 -9.13 -1.58
C SER A 108 -6.13 -8.85 -1.84
N THR A 109 -5.68 -9.08 -3.06
CA THR A 109 -4.35 -8.66 -3.52
C THR A 109 -4.35 -7.26 -4.12
N GLN A 110 -5.48 -6.55 -4.04
CA GLN A 110 -5.64 -5.17 -4.46
C GLN A 110 -5.91 -4.30 -3.23
N TRP A 111 -5.25 -3.15 -3.18
CA TRP A 111 -5.44 -2.20 -2.10
C TRP A 111 -5.23 -0.77 -2.60
N LYS A 112 -5.61 0.18 -1.74
CA LYS A 112 -5.49 1.61 -2.00
C LYS A 112 -4.70 2.26 -0.87
N ASP A 113 -3.81 3.16 -1.23
CA ASP A 113 -3.14 4.08 -0.32
C ASP A 113 -3.67 5.49 -0.59
N ASN A 114 -4.31 6.12 0.40
CA ASN A 114 -4.67 7.53 0.30
C ASN A 114 -3.45 8.35 0.71
N VAL A 115 -2.94 9.18 -0.20
CA VAL A 115 -1.71 9.95 -0.01
C VAL A 115 -2.07 11.43 0.16
N SER A 116 -1.50 12.07 1.17
CA SER A 116 -1.51 13.52 1.35
C SER A 116 -0.09 14.06 1.32
N ILE A 117 0.16 15.11 0.56
CA ILE A 117 1.45 15.78 0.46
C ILE A 117 1.22 17.23 0.88
N ARG A 118 2.07 17.75 1.76
CA ARG A 118 2.09 19.15 2.17
C ARG A 118 3.50 19.69 2.07
N PHE A 119 3.64 20.87 1.48
CA PHE A 119 4.89 21.60 1.46
C PHE A 119 4.91 22.54 2.67
N ASP A 120 5.75 22.24 3.66
CA ASP A 120 5.67 22.90 4.96
C ASP A 120 6.40 24.24 4.96
N SER A 121 7.59 24.27 4.39
CA SER A 121 8.46 25.45 4.34
C SER A 121 9.49 25.34 3.23
N TYR A 122 9.99 26.50 2.79
CA TYR A 122 11.09 26.58 1.84
C TYR A 122 12.13 27.58 2.32
N VAL A 123 13.41 27.22 2.20
CA VAL A 123 14.56 28.09 2.51
C VAL A 123 15.57 28.00 1.38
N GLY A 124 15.87 29.10 0.71
CA GLY A 124 16.90 29.14 -0.33
C GLY A 124 16.67 30.21 -1.38
N ASP A 125 17.61 30.27 -2.32
CA ASP A 125 17.64 31.27 -3.41
C ASP A 125 17.14 30.69 -4.74
N ALA A 126 16.96 29.38 -4.84
CA ALA A 126 16.41 28.76 -6.05
C ALA A 126 14.94 29.19 -6.25
N PRO A 127 14.51 29.52 -7.47
CA PRO A 127 13.12 29.85 -7.72
C PRO A 127 12.26 28.59 -7.57
N ILE A 128 11.21 28.69 -6.75
CA ILE A 128 10.17 27.66 -6.62
C ILE A 128 8.83 28.10 -7.22
N ALA A 129 8.71 29.37 -7.60
CA ALA A 129 7.56 29.85 -8.35
C ALA A 129 7.49 29.07 -9.67
N GLU A 130 6.34 28.46 -9.96
CA GLU A 130 6.09 27.58 -11.12
C GLU A 130 6.73 26.18 -11.06
N LEU A 131 7.40 25.83 -9.97
CA LEU A 131 7.85 24.45 -9.79
C LEU A 131 6.65 23.55 -9.53
N ALA A 132 6.60 22.42 -10.23
CA ALA A 132 5.69 21.33 -9.92
C ALA A 132 6.45 20.01 -9.81
N VAL A 133 5.92 19.11 -8.97
CA VAL A 133 6.44 17.76 -8.77
C VAL A 133 5.35 16.73 -9.00
N GLY A 134 5.73 15.58 -9.54
CA GLY A 134 4.92 14.37 -9.56
C GLY A 134 5.35 13.39 -8.48
N LEU A 135 4.47 12.47 -8.12
CA LEU A 135 4.76 11.33 -7.25
C LEU A 135 4.96 10.08 -8.09
N GLU A 136 6.19 9.61 -8.17
CA GLU A 136 6.50 8.28 -8.71
C GLU A 136 6.41 7.24 -7.59
N VAL A 137 5.79 6.10 -7.89
CA VAL A 137 5.61 5.01 -6.92
C VAL A 137 6.15 3.72 -7.48
N THR A 138 6.99 3.04 -6.71
CA THR A 138 7.41 1.67 -7.01
C THR A 138 6.89 0.72 -5.95
N CYS A 139 6.45 -0.48 -6.36
CA CYS A 139 6.03 -1.51 -5.40
C CYS A 139 7.20 -2.22 -4.72
N GLY A 140 8.34 -2.37 -5.41
CA GLY A 140 9.47 -3.18 -4.95
C GLY A 140 9.38 -4.69 -5.28
N SER A 141 8.43 -5.12 -6.11
CA SER A 141 8.34 -6.48 -6.65
C SER A 141 7.92 -6.46 -8.13
N ALA A 142 8.28 -7.50 -8.88
CA ALA A 142 7.93 -7.67 -10.30
C ALA A 142 6.45 -8.03 -10.53
N THR A 143 5.78 -8.60 -9.53
CA THR A 143 4.35 -8.99 -9.63
C THR A 143 3.40 -7.90 -9.14
N CYS A 144 3.92 -6.93 -8.38
CA CYS A 144 3.16 -5.80 -7.87
C CYS A 144 3.18 -4.63 -8.84
N LYS A 145 2.01 -4.01 -9.01
CA LYS A 145 1.79 -2.81 -9.80
C LYS A 145 1.27 -1.69 -8.89
N ALA A 146 1.78 -0.49 -9.11
CA ALA A 146 1.33 0.73 -8.46
C ALA A 146 0.90 1.72 -9.54
N ILE A 147 -0.27 2.35 -9.36
CA ILE A 147 -0.83 3.33 -10.30
C ILE A 147 -1.19 4.57 -9.48
N PRO A 148 -0.38 5.64 -9.50
CA PRO A 148 -0.74 6.91 -8.87
C PRO A 148 -1.94 7.52 -9.58
N GLY A 149 -2.81 8.18 -8.82
CA GLY A 149 -3.94 8.94 -9.37
C GLY A 149 -3.49 10.27 -9.98
N PRO A 150 -4.32 10.87 -10.85
CA PRO A 150 -3.97 12.06 -11.62
C PRO A 150 -3.66 13.30 -10.76
N SER A 151 -4.22 13.39 -9.55
CA SER A 151 -3.91 14.49 -8.62
C SER A 151 -2.50 14.44 -8.03
N LEU A 152 -1.74 13.39 -8.33
CA LEU A 152 -0.37 13.19 -7.87
C LEU A 152 0.65 13.32 -9.01
N GLU A 153 0.23 13.57 -10.24
CA GLU A 153 1.13 13.69 -11.40
C GLU A 153 1.81 15.06 -11.49
N GLU A 154 1.06 16.13 -11.14
CA GLU A 154 1.54 17.51 -11.22
C GLU A 154 1.02 18.30 -10.01
N ILE A 155 1.90 18.46 -9.02
CA ILE A 155 1.62 19.12 -7.75
C ILE A 155 2.42 20.42 -7.71
N PRO A 156 1.78 21.60 -7.74
CA PRO A 156 2.47 22.87 -7.60
C PRO A 156 3.18 22.96 -6.24
N VAL A 157 4.45 23.37 -6.25
CA VAL A 157 5.26 23.54 -5.05
C VAL A 157 5.03 24.95 -4.50
N GLU A 158 4.17 25.06 -3.49
CA GLU A 158 3.90 26.30 -2.79
C GLU A 158 3.86 26.03 -1.27
N PRO A 159 4.67 26.73 -0.44
CA PRO A 159 4.63 26.54 1.01
C PRO A 159 3.23 26.79 1.59
N GLY A 160 2.76 25.86 2.41
CA GLY A 160 1.40 25.83 2.96
C GLY A 160 0.39 25.07 2.09
N GLU A 161 0.71 24.83 0.82
CA GLU A 161 -0.14 24.10 -0.12
C GLU A 161 0.29 22.63 -0.23
N GLY A 162 -0.47 21.87 -1.03
CA GLY A 162 -0.21 20.46 -1.24
C GLY A 162 -1.23 19.77 -2.12
N ALA A 163 -1.19 18.44 -2.11
CA ALA A 163 -2.14 17.61 -2.84
C ALA A 163 -2.65 16.46 -1.98
N THR A 164 -3.80 15.94 -2.36
CA THR A 164 -4.29 14.66 -1.88
C THR A 164 -4.70 13.82 -3.09
N GLY A 165 -4.41 12.53 -3.00
CA GLY A 165 -4.71 11.57 -4.04
C GLY A 165 -4.75 10.17 -3.51
N ALA A 166 -4.77 9.22 -4.43
CA ALA A 166 -4.68 7.82 -4.10
C ALA A 166 -3.71 7.12 -5.04
N VAL A 167 -3.04 6.09 -4.52
CA VAL A 167 -2.28 5.16 -5.32
C VAL A 167 -2.99 3.81 -5.24
N MET A 168 -3.33 3.28 -6.41
CA MET A 168 -3.93 1.96 -6.53
C MET A 168 -2.84 0.93 -6.67
N PHE A 169 -2.88 -0.10 -5.84
CA PHE A 169 -1.94 -1.19 -5.87
C PHE A 169 -2.63 -2.52 -6.20
N SER A 170 -1.90 -3.40 -6.87
CA SER A 170 -2.33 -4.78 -7.11
C SER A 170 -1.13 -5.70 -7.18
N ASP A 171 -1.21 -6.89 -6.61
CA ASP A 171 -0.19 -7.92 -6.72
C ASP A 171 -0.75 -9.22 -7.32
N ALA A 172 0.06 -9.86 -8.18
CA ALA A 172 -0.26 -11.11 -8.88
C ALA A 172 0.42 -12.31 -8.22
N VAL A 173 0.36 -12.41 -6.88
CA VAL A 173 1.03 -13.47 -6.11
C VAL A 173 0.50 -14.87 -6.43
N THR A 174 1.42 -15.82 -6.61
CA THR A 174 1.10 -17.26 -6.74
C THR A 174 1.33 -18.04 -5.44
N THR A 175 2.31 -17.63 -4.63
CA THR A 175 2.65 -18.26 -3.33
C THR A 175 2.78 -17.23 -2.22
N ILE A 176 3.94 -16.61 -2.07
CA ILE A 176 4.24 -15.51 -1.14
C ILE A 176 5.07 -14.49 -1.90
N ASP A 177 4.70 -13.22 -1.77
CA ASP A 177 5.52 -12.07 -2.17
C ASP A 177 5.68 -11.11 -0.98
N SER A 178 6.83 -10.45 -0.88
CA SER A 178 7.14 -9.51 0.19
C SER A 178 8.00 -8.37 -0.32
N PHE A 179 7.49 -7.15 -0.21
CA PHE A 179 8.10 -5.97 -0.79
C PHE A 179 7.85 -4.71 0.06
N LYS A 180 8.56 -3.64 -0.25
CA LYS A 180 8.39 -2.32 0.38
C LYS A 180 8.11 -1.30 -0.73
N PRO A 181 6.90 -0.71 -0.75
CA PRO A 181 6.64 0.41 -1.64
C PRO A 181 7.55 1.60 -1.32
N SER A 182 7.99 2.29 -2.37
CA SER A 182 8.75 3.54 -2.28
C SER A 182 8.02 4.64 -3.03
N PHE A 183 8.00 5.83 -2.43
CA PHE A 183 7.40 7.02 -3.01
C PHE A 183 8.53 8.02 -3.25
N THR A 184 8.67 8.48 -4.49
CA THR A 184 9.73 9.40 -4.91
C THR A 184 9.11 10.61 -5.57
N PHE A 185 9.52 11.80 -5.17
CA PHE A 185 9.13 13.01 -5.89
C PHE A 185 9.98 13.15 -7.15
N VAL A 186 9.34 13.45 -8.28
CA VAL A 186 9.99 13.70 -9.56
C VAL A 186 9.63 15.10 -10.06
N SER A 187 10.62 15.87 -10.48
CA SER A 187 10.41 17.19 -11.08
C SER A 187 9.71 17.06 -12.44
N VAL A 188 8.61 17.79 -12.65
CA VAL A 188 7.93 17.82 -13.96
C VAL A 188 8.39 18.99 -14.85
N ALA A 189 9.09 19.99 -14.29
CA ALA A 189 9.40 21.26 -14.96
C ALA A 189 10.91 21.59 -15.02
N GLY A 190 11.76 20.61 -15.37
CA GLY A 190 13.13 20.90 -15.82
C GLY A 190 14.17 21.24 -14.74
N LEU A 191 13.82 21.22 -13.44
CA LEU A 191 14.82 21.34 -12.37
C LEU A 191 15.53 19.99 -12.11
N PRO A 192 16.87 19.92 -12.20
CA PRO A 192 17.64 18.72 -11.88
C PRO A 192 17.73 18.54 -10.36
N GLY A 193 16.82 17.75 -9.81
CA GLY A 193 16.88 17.28 -8.44
C GLY A 193 16.08 16.00 -8.30
N ARG A 194 16.71 14.94 -7.78
CA ARG A 194 15.96 13.80 -7.22
C ARG A 194 15.53 14.20 -5.81
N THR A 195 14.25 14.10 -5.56
CA THR A 195 13.61 14.68 -4.39
C THR A 195 12.90 13.58 -3.59
N GLY A 196 13.10 13.59 -2.27
CA GLY A 196 12.45 12.81 -1.22
C GLY A 196 12.11 11.33 -1.49
N VAL A 197 12.59 10.41 -0.64
CA VAL A 197 12.21 9.00 -0.71
C VAL A 197 11.56 8.59 0.60
N THR A 198 10.23 8.48 0.58
CA THR A 198 9.49 7.86 1.68
C THR A 198 9.38 6.36 1.42
N THR A 199 9.79 5.54 2.39
CA THR A 199 9.67 4.07 2.32
C THR A 199 8.61 3.58 3.30
N PHE A 200 7.68 2.74 2.80
CA PHE A 200 6.61 2.19 3.61
C PHE A 200 7.01 0.89 4.32
N PRO A 201 6.33 0.48 5.41
CA PRO A 201 6.46 -0.86 5.96
C PRO A 201 6.36 -1.97 4.90
N THR A 202 7.01 -3.10 5.17
CA THR A 202 6.90 -4.29 4.32
C THR A 202 5.45 -4.71 4.19
N ILE A 203 5.02 -4.96 2.97
CA ILE A 203 3.76 -5.62 2.64
C ILE A 203 4.11 -7.06 2.27
N ARG A 204 3.32 -8.00 2.77
CA ARG A 204 3.35 -9.38 2.32
C ARG A 204 2.00 -9.72 1.72
N CYS A 205 2.01 -10.09 0.45
CA CYS A 205 0.87 -10.70 -0.20
C CYS A 205 1.12 -12.19 -0.29
N ASP A 206 0.14 -13.02 0.05
CA ASP A 206 0.28 -14.46 -0.05
C ASP A 206 -1.04 -15.13 -0.43
N ASN A 207 -0.92 -16.29 -1.08
CA ASN A 207 -2.03 -17.16 -1.44
C ASN A 207 -1.92 -18.51 -0.72
N GLU A 208 -1.14 -18.60 0.36
CA GLU A 208 -0.99 -19.85 1.11
C GLU A 208 -2.31 -20.35 1.70
N LEU A 209 -3.28 -19.45 1.86
CA LEU A 209 -4.63 -19.74 2.35
C LEU A 209 -5.68 -19.86 1.23
N ALA A 210 -5.27 -19.95 -0.04
CA ALA A 210 -6.12 -19.98 -1.24
C ALA A 210 -7.41 -20.78 -1.09
N LYS A 211 -7.31 -21.95 -0.42
CA LYS A 211 -8.42 -22.90 -0.25
C LYS A 211 -9.50 -22.46 0.75
N ARG A 212 -9.25 -21.45 1.58
CA ARG A 212 -10.16 -21.03 2.66
C ARG A 212 -10.57 -19.57 2.56
N VAL A 213 -9.66 -18.69 2.19
CA VAL A 213 -9.89 -17.22 2.22
C VAL A 213 -9.41 -16.49 0.96
N GLY A 214 -8.77 -17.18 0.01
CA GLY A 214 -8.17 -16.56 -1.16
C GLY A 214 -6.79 -15.96 -0.89
N ALA A 215 -6.25 -15.25 -1.88
CA ALA A 215 -5.01 -14.49 -1.77
C ALA A 215 -5.28 -13.14 -1.11
N GLY A 216 -4.34 -12.66 -0.31
CA GLY A 216 -4.48 -11.36 0.35
C GLY A 216 -3.18 -10.77 0.83
N CYS A 217 -3.24 -9.51 1.24
CA CYS A 217 -2.07 -8.75 1.67
C CYS A 217 -2.18 -8.31 3.13
N VAL A 218 -1.05 -8.29 3.83
CA VAL A 218 -0.92 -7.90 5.23
C VAL A 218 0.39 -7.17 5.48
N PHE A 219 0.46 -6.42 6.59
CA PHE A 219 1.72 -5.94 7.17
C PHE A 219 2.29 -7.03 8.09
N PRO A 220 3.31 -7.80 7.67
CA PRO A 220 3.76 -9.00 8.38
C PRO A 220 4.47 -8.67 9.70
N GLY A 221 4.97 -7.44 9.87
CA GLY A 221 5.63 -6.99 11.09
C GLY A 221 4.68 -6.79 12.29
N THR A 222 3.37 -6.89 12.08
CA THR A 222 2.38 -6.78 13.15
C THR A 222 1.85 -8.16 13.56
N THR A 223 1.80 -8.38 14.87
CA THR A 223 1.25 -9.62 15.43
C THR A 223 -0.27 -9.50 15.45
N PRO A 224 -1.03 -10.38 14.75
CA PRO A 224 -2.48 -10.39 14.85
C PRO A 224 -2.92 -10.79 16.26
N VAL A 225 -3.91 -10.08 16.78
CA VAL A 225 -4.64 -10.52 17.98
C VAL A 225 -5.88 -11.28 17.51
N LEU A 226 -5.94 -12.57 17.80
CA LEU A 226 -7.09 -13.41 17.46
C LEU A 226 -8.17 -13.28 18.54
N THR A 227 -9.15 -12.41 18.31
CA THR A 227 -10.23 -12.13 19.28
C THR A 227 -11.47 -13.01 19.10
N GLN A 228 -11.70 -13.52 17.89
CA GLN A 228 -12.94 -14.24 17.52
C GLN A 228 -13.16 -15.55 18.29
N MET A 229 -12.09 -16.17 18.81
CA MET A 229 -12.20 -17.41 19.56
C MET A 229 -12.58 -17.19 21.02
N ALA A 230 -12.57 -15.95 21.53
CA ALA A 230 -12.78 -15.67 22.95
C ALA A 230 -14.15 -16.16 23.48
N GLN A 231 -15.16 -16.21 22.60
CA GLN A 231 -16.53 -16.61 22.96
C GLN A 231 -16.78 -18.13 22.86
N LEU A 232 -15.81 -18.91 22.37
CA LEU A 232 -16.00 -20.36 22.23
C LEU A 232 -16.01 -21.03 23.63
N PRO A 233 -17.03 -21.85 23.95
CA PRO A 233 -17.10 -22.53 25.25
C PRO A 233 -15.85 -23.36 25.52
N GLY A 234 -15.23 -23.18 26.69
CA GLY A 234 -14.05 -23.93 27.11
C GLY A 234 -12.74 -23.56 26.39
N ILE A 235 -12.73 -22.58 25.49
CA ILE A 235 -11.53 -22.20 24.72
C ILE A 235 -10.36 -21.77 25.62
N ALA A 236 -10.62 -20.96 26.64
CA ALA A 236 -9.59 -20.48 27.55
C ALA A 236 -8.96 -21.65 28.34
N VAL A 237 -9.78 -22.64 28.72
CA VAL A 237 -9.29 -23.85 29.40
C VAL A 237 -8.43 -24.68 28.45
N ASN A 238 -8.86 -24.86 27.20
CA ASN A 238 -8.14 -25.63 26.20
C ASN A 238 -6.81 -24.97 25.78
N ILE A 239 -6.80 -23.64 25.59
CA ILE A 239 -5.57 -22.87 25.31
C ILE A 239 -4.58 -23.03 26.47
N ARG A 240 -5.02 -22.84 27.72
CA ARG A 240 -4.16 -23.02 28.90
C ARG A 240 -3.57 -24.44 28.96
N ARG A 241 -4.39 -25.46 28.73
CA ARG A 241 -3.95 -26.86 28.71
C ARG A 241 -2.88 -27.09 27.63
N ALA A 242 -3.10 -26.60 26.40
CA ALA A 242 -2.14 -26.74 25.32
C ALA A 242 -0.81 -26.01 25.63
N GLN A 243 -0.88 -24.79 26.17
CA GLN A 243 0.30 -24.02 26.56
C GLN A 243 1.10 -24.68 27.69
N GLN A 244 0.41 -25.26 28.69
CA GLN A 244 1.03 -26.03 29.78
C GLN A 244 1.67 -27.33 29.28
N GLY A 245 1.10 -27.95 28.24
CA GLY A 245 1.65 -29.14 27.58
C GLY A 245 2.88 -28.88 26.70
N GLY A 246 3.39 -27.64 26.64
CA GLY A 246 4.56 -27.28 25.84
C GLY A 246 4.28 -27.06 24.35
N ALA A 247 3.01 -26.93 23.95
CA ALA A 247 2.67 -26.60 22.56
C ALA A 247 3.15 -25.18 22.18
N PRO A 248 3.44 -24.91 20.89
CA PRO A 248 3.66 -23.55 20.40
C PRO A 248 2.51 -22.61 20.79
N GLY A 249 2.81 -21.32 20.95
CA GLY A 249 1.84 -20.32 21.39
C GLY A 249 1.81 -20.05 22.90
N ASN A 250 2.69 -20.66 23.69
CA ASN A 250 2.87 -20.28 25.10
C ASN A 250 3.75 -19.02 25.19
N PRO A 251 3.21 -17.87 25.65
CA PRO A 251 3.96 -16.62 25.75
C PRO A 251 4.97 -16.60 26.92
N HIS A 252 4.91 -17.58 27.83
CA HIS A 252 5.70 -17.62 29.06
C HIS A 252 6.93 -18.54 28.98
N THR A 253 7.31 -19.02 27.79
CA THR A 253 8.56 -19.77 27.62
C THR A 253 9.74 -18.84 27.40
N ALA A 254 10.97 -19.31 27.64
CA ALA A 254 12.20 -18.54 27.41
C ALA A 254 12.39 -18.12 25.94
N LYS A 255 11.74 -18.83 25.00
CA LYS A 255 11.68 -18.53 23.57
C LYS A 255 10.24 -18.72 23.10
N PRO A 256 9.35 -17.74 23.31
CA PRO A 256 7.96 -17.87 22.90
C PRO A 256 7.90 -18.00 21.38
N VAL A 257 7.26 -19.07 20.90
CA VAL A 257 7.01 -19.29 19.47
C VAL A 257 5.55 -18.93 19.22
N PRO A 258 5.25 -17.83 18.51
CA PRO A 258 3.88 -17.50 18.15
C PRO A 258 3.21 -18.61 17.35
N LEU A 259 1.92 -18.79 17.57
CA LEU A 259 1.11 -19.61 16.68
C LEU A 259 1.14 -18.99 15.28
N HIS A 260 1.55 -19.78 14.31
CA HIS A 260 1.47 -19.44 12.91
C HIS A 260 0.60 -20.48 12.21
N PHE A 261 -0.17 -20.02 11.23
CA PHE A 261 -0.90 -20.94 10.38
C PHE A 261 0.10 -21.75 9.54
N HIS A 262 -0.15 -23.04 9.38
CA HIS A 262 0.59 -23.88 8.45
C HIS A 262 -0.34 -24.34 7.33
N TYR A 263 0.02 -24.14 6.08
CA TYR A 263 -0.74 -24.64 4.92
C TYR A 263 -0.54 -26.15 4.67
N SER A 264 0.55 -26.73 5.19
CA SER A 264 0.83 -28.17 5.06
C SER A 264 -0.17 -28.99 5.87
N ALA A 265 -0.97 -29.81 5.18
CA ALA A 265 -1.91 -30.73 5.81
C ALA A 265 -1.21 -31.69 6.80
N THR A 266 -0.01 -32.15 6.46
CA THR A 266 0.81 -32.98 7.36
C THR A 266 1.20 -32.24 8.63
N LYS A 267 1.67 -31.00 8.54
CA LYS A 267 1.99 -30.19 9.73
C LYS A 267 0.73 -29.88 10.56
N GLN A 268 -0.39 -29.57 9.91
CA GLN A 268 -1.66 -29.38 10.59
C GLN A 268 -2.08 -30.64 11.36
N LYS A 269 -1.97 -31.83 10.73
CA LYS A 269 -2.30 -33.10 11.37
C LYS A 269 -1.36 -33.39 12.55
N ASN A 270 -0.05 -33.27 12.35
CA ASN A 270 0.92 -33.51 13.42
C ASN A 270 0.70 -32.57 14.61
N ASN A 271 0.41 -31.29 14.34
CA ASN A 271 0.06 -30.33 15.39
C ASN A 271 -1.25 -30.69 16.09
N ARG A 272 -2.27 -31.14 15.35
CA ARG A 272 -3.54 -31.62 15.93
C ARG A 272 -3.30 -32.84 16.82
N ASP A 273 -2.57 -33.84 16.34
CA ASP A 273 -2.30 -35.09 17.06
C ASP A 273 -1.49 -34.83 18.34
N ALA A 274 -0.55 -33.87 18.30
CA ALA A 274 0.26 -33.48 19.46
C ALA A 274 -0.57 -32.85 20.59
N VAL A 275 -1.62 -32.10 20.25
CA VAL A 275 -2.49 -31.42 21.24
C VAL A 275 -3.74 -32.24 21.58
N CYS A 276 -4.22 -33.05 20.64
CA CYS A 276 -5.42 -33.88 20.74
C CYS A 276 -5.10 -35.36 20.47
N PRO A 277 -4.29 -36.02 21.33
CA PRO A 277 -3.99 -37.44 21.18
C PRO A 277 -5.29 -38.25 21.35
N GLY A 278 -5.60 -39.10 20.36
CA GLY A 278 -6.76 -40.01 20.41
C GLY A 278 -7.91 -39.71 19.44
N GLY A 279 -7.77 -38.70 18.57
CA GLY A 279 -8.62 -38.56 17.38
C GLY A 279 -10.13 -38.52 17.67
N VAL A 280 -10.58 -37.49 18.38
CA VAL A 280 -12.00 -37.08 18.43
C VAL A 280 -12.26 -35.85 17.56
#